data_AF-A0A931HLZ6-F1
#
_entry.id   AF-A0A931HLZ6-F1
#
_cell.length_a   1.000
_cell.length_b   1.000
_cell.length_c   1.000
_cell.angle_alpha   90.00
_cell.angle_beta   90.00
_cell.angle_gamma   90.00
#
_symmetry.space_group_name_H-M   'P 1'
#
loop_
_entity.id
_entity.type
_entity.pdbx_description
1 polymer ?
#
loop_
_entity_poly.entity_id
_entity_poly.type
_entity_poly.pdbx_seq_one_letter_code
_entity_poly.pdbx_strand_id
1 'polypeptide(L)'
;AVGTSMRRWAHGLVEAAQQPERLAELDFWRATAAADDPTIGSRPLDPATDTAATTGSVEVELSAEVTEALLTTVPDAFHGSVSDGLVAALAVALTTWRRDHGHPALTDAVIGLEGHGREESVVPGADLSRTVGWFSTSYPMRLDLSGFDLADACEGGPNLGAVVKSVKEQLLAVPDHGIGFGLLRHLGGEAGRVLAECTPPQVAFNYLGRVTTGSTETTQDVPWMPVDDAGDLSVAQNPDLPVPAVLDVNALTLDDGGRSRLRAIWSFPTGMLTTTEVDAVARLWVDVLERIAALATVAGGLTPSDLGLVTLEQAQIEELERRYPDLTDVWPLSPLQEGLLFHALVSEDSVDAYLVQLVLELRGTVDPQRLRRAGKVLLERHANLRTAFVRSPGAPSVQVIHDHLDVPFDTLDLSGSDETTLDREFAAVMAADRATRFDPAQAPLIRWLLVTTGPDSHRLVMTNHHLLLDGWSTPLLLKELLVLYATDGDDTMLPRSRSYRDFLAWIGEQDIETSLDAWARAFDGATEPTLVSDLDSARRYRESRDVCADFGVEETA
;
A
#
# COMPACT_ATOMS: atom_id res chain seq x y z
N ALA A 1 -1.80 0.10 32.92
CA ALA A 1 -0.40 0.14 33.34
C ALA A 1 0.03 1.59 33.49
N VAL A 2 1.07 1.89 34.26
CA VAL A 2 1.60 3.27 34.36
C VAL A 2 2.45 3.50 33.11
N GLY A 3 2.12 4.50 32.30
CA GLY A 3 2.90 4.88 31.12
C GLY A 3 4.34 5.29 31.46
N THR A 4 5.17 5.38 30.44
CA THR A 4 6.57 5.80 30.51
C THR A 4 6.68 7.28 30.87
N SER A 5 7.21 7.59 32.06
CA SER A 5 7.43 8.97 32.48
C SER A 5 8.37 9.74 31.53
N MET A 6 8.19 11.05 31.41
CA MET A 6 9.09 11.92 30.62
C MET A 6 10.57 11.78 31.03
N ARG A 7 10.84 11.56 32.32
CA ARG A 7 12.20 11.29 32.81
C ARG A 7 12.79 10.00 32.22
N ARG A 8 12.02 8.92 32.23
CA ARG A 8 12.45 7.63 31.66
C ARG A 8 12.65 7.74 30.16
N TRP A 9 11.73 8.41 29.47
CA TRP A 9 11.86 8.71 28.05
C TRP A 9 13.15 9.46 27.73
N ALA A 10 13.40 10.59 28.42
CA ALA A 10 14.61 11.39 28.22
C ALA A 10 15.91 10.60 28.45
N HIS A 11 15.97 9.74 29.48
CA HIS A 11 17.14 8.87 29.68
C HIS A 11 17.28 7.81 28.58
N GLY A 12 16.18 7.20 28.15
CA GLY A 12 16.18 6.24 27.04
C GLY A 12 16.66 6.87 25.74
N LEU A 13 16.30 8.12 25.46
CA LEU A 13 16.77 8.84 24.27
C LEU A 13 18.29 9.08 24.27
N VAL A 14 18.91 9.28 25.43
CA VAL A 14 20.38 9.39 25.53
C VAL A 14 21.05 8.08 25.16
N GLU A 15 20.49 6.95 25.59
CA GLU A 15 20.99 5.63 25.24
C GLU A 15 20.74 5.32 23.75
N ALA A 16 19.56 5.64 23.23
CA ALA A 16 19.18 5.46 21.84
C ALA A 16 20.08 6.26 20.88
N ALA A 17 20.48 7.48 21.25
CA ALA A 17 21.37 8.33 20.45
C ALA A 17 22.77 7.73 20.23
N GLN A 18 23.19 6.76 21.04
CA GLN A 18 24.49 6.10 20.94
C GLN A 18 24.42 4.72 20.25
N GLN A 19 23.23 4.26 19.86
CA GLN A 19 23.08 2.96 19.21
C GLN A 19 23.68 2.99 17.79
N PRO A 20 24.29 1.89 17.33
CA PRO A 20 24.89 1.81 15.99
C PRO A 20 23.89 2.14 14.88
N GLU A 21 22.64 1.70 15.03
CA GLU A 21 21.54 1.97 14.09
C GLU A 21 21.30 3.48 13.96
N ARG A 22 21.26 4.21 15.08
CA ARG A 22 21.08 5.67 15.05
C ARG A 22 22.28 6.38 14.42
N LEU A 23 23.50 5.95 14.74
CA LEU A 23 24.71 6.53 14.15
C LEU A 23 24.81 6.30 12.63
N ALA A 24 24.26 5.20 12.12
CA ALA A 24 24.22 4.90 10.70
C ALA A 24 23.37 5.88 9.88
N GLU A 25 22.46 6.62 10.51
CA GLU A 25 21.64 7.64 9.84
C GLU A 25 22.39 8.94 9.54
N LEU A 26 23.62 9.12 10.05
CA LEU A 26 24.37 10.36 9.86
C LEU A 26 24.55 10.72 8.38
N ASP A 27 24.83 9.74 7.54
CA ASP A 27 25.02 9.98 6.10
C ASP A 27 23.72 10.40 5.41
N PHE A 28 22.58 9.84 5.83
CA PHE A 28 21.25 10.26 5.37
C PHE A 28 21.01 11.73 5.72
N TRP A 29 21.15 12.10 7.00
CA TRP A 29 20.92 13.47 7.46
C TRP A 29 21.89 14.48 6.86
N ARG A 30 23.15 14.09 6.68
CA ARG A 30 24.14 14.93 6.01
C ARG A 30 23.79 15.15 4.55
N ALA A 31 23.36 14.12 3.81
CA ALA A 31 22.95 14.26 2.42
C ALA A 31 21.78 15.24 2.27
N THR A 32 20.78 15.13 3.14
CA THR A 32 19.61 16.04 3.16
C THR A 32 20.01 17.49 3.40
N ALA A 33 21.00 17.72 4.26
CA ALA A 33 21.40 19.06 4.71
C ALA A 33 22.63 19.66 4.00
N ALA A 34 23.31 18.92 3.12
CA ALA A 34 24.58 19.34 2.50
C ALA A 34 24.43 20.23 1.26
N ALA A 35 23.30 20.18 0.56
CA ALA A 35 23.09 20.95 -0.65
C ALA A 35 22.73 22.42 -0.33
N ASP A 36 23.17 23.35 -1.18
CA ASP A 36 22.85 24.76 -1.03
C ASP A 36 21.32 24.96 -1.12
N ASP A 37 20.76 25.74 -0.20
CA ASP A 37 19.38 26.22 -0.24
C ASP A 37 19.40 27.73 -0.49
N PRO A 38 19.00 28.23 -1.67
CA PRO A 38 19.06 29.65 -1.98
C PRO A 38 18.29 30.53 -0.98
N THR A 39 18.79 31.70 -0.64
CA THR A 39 18.15 32.57 0.36
C THR A 39 16.72 32.97 -0.03
N ILE A 40 15.77 32.79 0.89
CA ILE A 40 14.40 33.28 0.78
C ILE A 40 14.34 34.73 1.30
N GLY A 41 13.77 35.63 0.49
CA GLY A 41 13.69 37.05 0.82
C GLY A 41 14.97 37.82 0.53
N SER A 42 15.10 39.01 1.12
CA SER A 42 16.18 39.95 0.77
C SER A 42 17.56 39.65 1.39
N ARG A 43 17.61 38.84 2.45
CA ARG A 43 18.83 38.50 3.21
C ARG A 43 18.62 37.22 4.04
N PRO A 44 19.68 36.60 4.60
CA PRO A 44 19.52 35.54 5.59
C PRO A 44 18.85 36.04 6.89
N LEU A 45 18.28 35.10 7.64
CA LEU A 45 17.69 35.32 8.96
C LEU A 45 18.74 35.85 9.95
N ASP A 46 18.39 36.89 10.71
CA ASP A 46 19.19 37.45 11.79
C ASP A 46 18.44 37.32 13.14
N PRO A 47 18.83 36.37 14.01
CA PRO A 47 18.17 36.15 15.30
C PRO A 47 18.16 37.37 16.24
N ALA A 48 19.00 38.38 16.02
CA ALA A 48 19.03 39.60 16.83
C ALA A 48 17.94 40.60 16.44
N THR A 49 17.42 40.54 15.22
CA THR A 49 16.41 41.48 14.71
C THR A 49 15.10 40.80 14.33
N ASP A 50 15.17 39.57 13.82
CA ASP A 50 14.03 38.80 13.35
C ASP A 50 13.44 38.01 14.51
N THR A 51 12.54 38.68 15.23
CA THR A 51 11.91 38.21 16.45
C THR A 51 10.39 38.16 16.29
N ALA A 52 9.71 37.53 17.25
CA ALA A 52 8.24 37.50 17.30
C ALA A 52 7.61 38.90 17.16
N ALA A 53 8.24 39.95 17.73
CA ALA A 53 7.77 41.33 17.61
C ALA A 53 7.81 41.92 16.19
N THR A 54 8.67 41.39 15.31
CA THR A 54 8.86 41.85 13.94
C THR A 54 8.18 40.98 12.89
N THR A 55 7.34 40.05 13.35
CA THR A 55 6.69 39.03 12.52
C THR A 55 5.34 39.53 12.02
N GLY A 56 5.07 39.31 10.74
CA GLY A 56 3.74 39.43 10.14
C GLY A 56 3.15 38.04 9.91
N SER A 57 1.84 37.97 9.71
CA SER A 57 1.15 36.72 9.38
C SER A 57 0.23 36.87 8.19
N VAL A 58 0.09 35.79 7.44
CA VAL A 58 -0.98 35.56 6.44
C VAL A 58 -1.73 34.31 6.86
N GLU A 59 -3.05 34.38 6.81
CA GLU A 59 -3.90 33.24 7.13
C GLU A 59 -4.70 32.81 5.90
N VAL A 60 -4.76 31.51 5.70
CA VAL A 60 -5.58 30.88 4.66
C VAL A 60 -6.46 29.80 5.28
N GLU A 61 -7.66 29.65 4.73
CA GLU A 61 -8.63 28.65 5.16
C GLU A 61 -9.19 27.94 3.92
N LEU A 62 -9.25 26.61 3.98
CA LEU A 62 -9.85 25.78 2.94
C LEU A 62 -11.36 25.63 3.18
N SER A 63 -12.09 25.36 2.10
CA SER A 63 -13.49 24.96 2.19
C SER A 63 -13.64 23.65 2.98
N ALA A 64 -14.83 23.41 3.51
CA ALA A 64 -15.11 22.18 4.26
C ALA A 64 -15.00 20.95 3.34
N GLU A 65 -15.41 21.10 2.08
CA GLU A 65 -15.38 20.05 1.07
C GLU A 65 -13.95 19.64 0.72
N VAL A 66 -13.05 20.61 0.51
CA VAL A 66 -11.63 20.35 0.24
C VAL A 66 -10.95 19.77 1.48
N THR A 67 -11.28 20.29 2.66
CA THR A 67 -10.76 19.77 3.94
C THR A 67 -11.15 18.31 4.13
N GLU A 68 -12.41 17.93 3.91
CA GLU A 68 -12.88 16.55 4.03
C GLU A 68 -12.15 15.62 3.06
N ALA A 69 -11.97 16.05 1.80
CA ALA A 69 -11.23 15.29 0.80
C ALA A 69 -9.76 15.07 1.21
N LEU A 70 -9.07 16.11 1.71
CA LEU A 70 -7.68 16.00 2.18
C LEU A 70 -7.54 15.08 3.41
N LEU A 71 -8.59 14.98 4.24
CA LEU A 71 -8.58 14.15 5.45
C LEU A 71 -8.99 12.69 5.19
N THR A 72 -9.67 12.40 4.08
CA THR A 72 -10.25 11.08 3.79
C THR A 72 -9.89 10.60 2.39
N THR A 73 -10.45 11.22 1.35
CA THR A 73 -10.33 10.80 -0.04
C THR A 73 -8.89 10.78 -0.55
N VAL A 74 -8.06 11.75 -0.19
CA VAL A 74 -6.66 11.82 -0.63
C VAL A 74 -5.82 10.71 0.03
N PRO A 75 -5.82 10.54 1.37
CA PRO A 75 -5.22 9.38 2.02
C PRO A 75 -5.68 8.03 1.45
N ASP A 76 -6.99 7.87 1.20
CA ASP A 76 -7.55 6.64 0.66
C ASP A 76 -7.08 6.36 -0.78
N ALA A 77 -7.07 7.39 -1.64
CA ALA A 77 -6.68 7.25 -3.05
C ALA A 77 -5.18 6.98 -3.26
N PHE A 78 -4.32 7.51 -2.38
CA PHE A 78 -2.86 7.38 -2.47
C PHE A 78 -2.26 6.43 -1.41
N HIS A 79 -3.10 5.72 -0.65
CA HIS A 79 -2.68 4.82 0.42
C HIS A 79 -1.72 5.48 1.42
N GLY A 80 -2.00 6.74 1.77
CA GLY A 80 -1.07 7.63 2.46
C GLY A 80 -1.66 8.25 3.72
N SER A 81 -1.01 9.32 4.17
CA SER A 81 -1.43 10.16 5.28
C SER A 81 -1.90 11.54 4.80
N VAL A 82 -2.57 12.29 5.68
CA VAL A 82 -2.93 13.69 5.41
C VAL A 82 -1.68 14.52 5.10
N SER A 83 -0.58 14.26 5.81
CA SER A 83 0.67 14.98 5.64
C SER A 83 1.25 14.87 4.24
N ASP A 84 1.04 13.75 3.56
CA ASP A 84 1.60 13.50 2.22
C ASP A 84 1.07 14.53 1.22
N GLY A 85 -0.25 14.78 1.22
CA GLY A 85 -0.88 15.79 0.38
C GLY A 85 -0.49 17.22 0.77
N LEU A 86 -0.42 17.52 2.07
CA LEU A 86 -0.07 18.86 2.58
C LEU A 86 1.37 19.25 2.21
N VAL A 87 2.31 18.32 2.42
CA VAL A 87 3.73 18.52 2.15
C VAL A 87 4.00 18.51 0.64
N ALA A 88 3.32 17.65 -0.14
CA ALA A 88 3.43 17.68 -1.60
C ALA A 88 2.97 19.03 -2.18
N ALA A 89 1.82 19.54 -1.73
CA ALA A 89 1.36 20.86 -2.13
C ALA A 89 2.35 21.96 -1.75
N LEU A 90 2.92 21.88 -0.54
CA LEU A 90 3.89 22.87 -0.05
C LEU A 90 5.18 22.84 -0.88
N ALA A 91 5.69 21.66 -1.20
CA ALA A 91 6.87 21.49 -2.03
C ALA A 91 6.68 22.07 -3.44
N VAL A 92 5.52 21.79 -4.07
CA VAL A 92 5.16 22.36 -5.39
C VAL A 92 5.04 23.88 -5.29
N ALA A 93 4.30 24.41 -4.32
CA ALA A 93 4.08 25.84 -4.17
C ALA A 93 5.38 26.60 -3.90
N LEU A 94 6.23 26.12 -2.98
CA LEU A 94 7.52 26.74 -2.68
C LEU A 94 8.46 26.72 -3.88
N THR A 95 8.57 25.58 -4.56
CA THR A 95 9.49 25.44 -5.69
C THR A 95 9.07 26.34 -6.86
N THR A 96 7.77 26.34 -7.20
CA THR A 96 7.22 27.21 -8.24
C THR A 96 7.38 28.69 -7.88
N TRP A 97 7.01 29.08 -6.66
CA TRP A 97 7.16 30.47 -6.21
C TRP A 97 8.62 30.92 -6.25
N ARG A 98 9.58 30.10 -5.81
CA ARG A 98 11.02 30.45 -5.84
C ARG A 98 11.59 30.47 -7.26
N ARG A 99 11.09 29.64 -8.18
CA ARG A 99 11.45 29.71 -9.61
C ARG A 99 11.09 31.07 -10.21
N ASP A 100 9.91 31.57 -9.88
CA ASP A 100 9.44 32.88 -10.33
C ASP A 100 10.20 34.05 -9.67
N HIS A 101 10.82 33.82 -8.51
CA HIS A 101 11.55 34.83 -7.72
C HIS A 101 13.08 34.70 -7.82
N GLY A 102 13.60 34.34 -9.00
CA GLY A 102 15.03 34.43 -9.31
C GLY A 102 15.82 33.13 -9.21
N HIS A 103 15.15 31.99 -9.01
CA HIS A 103 15.78 30.67 -8.99
C HIS A 103 15.16 29.69 -10.00
N PRO A 104 15.14 30.00 -11.32
CA PRO A 104 14.41 29.22 -12.33
C PRO A 104 14.88 27.76 -12.49
N ALA A 105 16.09 27.44 -12.02
CA ALA A 105 16.66 26.09 -12.07
C ALA A 105 16.39 25.24 -10.82
N LEU A 106 15.69 25.77 -9.80
CA LEU A 106 15.42 25.05 -8.56
C LEU A 106 14.52 23.84 -8.83
N THR A 107 14.88 22.65 -8.36
CA THR A 107 14.10 21.42 -8.55
C THR A 107 13.75 20.72 -7.25
N ASP A 108 14.05 21.34 -6.11
CA ASP A 108 13.80 20.78 -4.80
C ASP A 108 13.21 21.82 -3.83
N ALA A 109 12.61 21.31 -2.75
CA ALA A 109 12.13 22.11 -1.63
C ALA A 109 12.76 21.61 -0.33
N VAL A 110 13.39 22.52 0.43
CA VAL A 110 13.93 22.22 1.76
C VAL A 110 12.96 22.72 2.82
N ILE A 111 12.44 21.79 3.62
CA ILE A 111 11.39 22.04 4.61
C ILE A 111 11.82 21.42 5.93
N GLY A 112 11.76 22.18 7.03
CA GLY A 112 11.85 21.66 8.38
C GLY A 112 10.48 21.10 8.77
N LEU A 113 10.38 19.78 8.91
CA LEU A 113 9.14 19.12 9.28
C LEU A 113 9.10 18.91 10.80
N GLU A 114 7.94 19.18 11.39
CA GLU A 114 7.66 18.84 12.78
C GLU A 114 6.77 17.60 12.89
N GLY A 115 7.12 16.73 13.83
CA GLY A 115 6.36 15.53 14.17
C GLY A 115 6.02 15.49 15.66
N HIS A 116 5.11 14.60 16.06
CA HIS A 116 4.72 14.47 17.47
C HIS A 116 5.84 13.88 18.35
N GLY A 117 6.81 13.17 17.75
CA GLY A 117 8.01 12.63 18.40
C GLY A 117 7.75 11.56 19.46
N ARG A 118 6.74 10.72 19.25
CA ARG A 118 6.30 9.66 20.17
C ARG A 118 6.62 8.28 19.59
N GLU A 119 7.83 8.14 19.08
CA GLU A 119 8.33 6.91 18.46
C GLU A 119 8.69 5.87 19.53
N GLU A 120 7.68 5.19 20.09
CA GLU A 120 7.85 4.27 21.23
C GLU A 120 8.83 3.12 20.95
N SER A 121 9.02 2.74 19.69
CA SER A 121 9.99 1.73 19.26
C SER A 121 11.44 2.10 19.57
N VAL A 122 11.77 3.40 19.60
CA VAL A 122 13.14 3.91 19.84
C VAL A 122 13.63 3.60 21.25
N VAL A 123 12.72 3.51 22.22
CA VAL A 123 13.04 3.15 23.60
C VAL A 123 12.29 1.88 23.97
N PRO A 124 12.97 0.71 24.05
CA PRO A 124 12.30 -0.57 24.28
C PRO A 124 11.35 -0.58 25.48
N GLY A 125 10.09 -0.93 25.22
CA GLY A 125 9.02 -0.99 26.22
C GLY A 125 8.48 0.38 26.65
N ALA A 126 8.69 1.44 25.87
CA ALA A 126 8.04 2.72 26.10
C ALA A 126 6.52 2.64 25.86
N ASP A 127 5.78 3.49 26.56
CA ASP A 127 4.33 3.72 26.43
C ASP A 127 4.10 5.18 26.79
N LEU A 128 4.01 6.03 25.77
CA LEU A 128 3.86 7.47 25.88
C LEU A 128 2.40 7.90 25.77
N SER A 129 1.46 6.98 25.53
CA SER A 129 0.03 7.24 25.27
C SER A 129 -0.63 8.23 26.24
N ARG A 130 -0.18 8.27 27.51
CA ARG A 130 -0.71 9.14 28.57
C ARG A 130 0.32 10.07 29.20
N THR A 131 1.49 10.21 28.59
CA THR A 131 2.58 11.02 29.13
C THR A 131 2.50 12.44 28.59
N VAL A 132 2.38 13.40 29.51
CA VAL A 132 2.45 14.83 29.22
C VAL A 132 3.90 15.28 29.23
N GLY A 133 4.29 16.04 28.21
CA GLY A 133 5.65 16.52 27.99
C GLY A 133 5.80 17.12 26.59
N TRP A 134 6.94 17.75 26.34
CA TRP A 134 7.30 18.23 25.00
C TRP A 134 8.07 17.12 24.27
N PHE A 135 7.39 16.46 23.33
CA PHE A 135 7.93 15.33 22.56
C PHE A 135 8.31 15.71 21.13
N SER A 136 7.87 16.87 20.65
CA SER A 136 7.99 17.28 19.26
C SER A 136 9.39 17.08 18.69
N THR A 137 9.45 16.49 17.51
CA THR A 137 10.67 16.32 16.72
C THR A 137 10.69 17.35 15.61
N SER A 138 11.87 17.88 15.29
CA SER A 138 12.08 18.74 14.13
C SER A 138 13.27 18.21 13.34
N TYR A 139 13.11 18.05 12.03
CA TYR A 139 14.15 17.54 11.14
C TYR A 139 14.05 18.17 9.75
N PRO A 140 15.19 18.35 9.05
CA PRO A 140 15.19 18.83 7.68
C PRO A 140 14.73 17.73 6.73
N MET A 141 13.95 18.11 5.73
CA MET A 141 13.57 17.28 4.59
C MET A 141 13.86 18.04 3.30
N ARG A 142 14.56 17.40 2.37
CA ARG A 142 14.77 17.92 1.02
C ARG A 142 13.97 17.06 0.06
N LEU A 143 12.89 17.62 -0.45
CA LEU A 143 11.99 16.95 -1.39
C LEU A 143 12.48 17.19 -2.80
N ASP A 144 12.91 16.13 -3.47
CA ASP A 144 13.31 16.17 -4.87
C ASP A 144 12.07 16.15 -5.76
N LEU A 145 11.91 17.19 -6.56
CA LEU A 145 10.88 17.31 -7.59
C LEU A 145 11.51 17.31 -9.00
N SER A 146 12.76 16.87 -9.12
CA SER A 146 13.40 16.68 -10.41
C SER A 146 12.63 15.65 -11.26
N GLY A 147 12.50 15.93 -12.55
CA GLY A 147 11.78 15.06 -13.48
C GLY A 147 10.26 15.32 -13.56
N PHE A 148 9.67 16.13 -12.69
CA PHE A 148 8.25 16.51 -12.79
C PHE A 148 8.06 17.85 -13.52
N ASP A 149 7.01 17.93 -14.33
CA ASP A 149 6.52 19.19 -14.87
C ASP A 149 5.69 19.93 -13.82
N LEU A 150 6.32 20.89 -13.13
CA LEU A 150 5.64 21.66 -12.08
C LEU A 150 4.55 22.60 -12.63
N ALA A 151 4.62 23.00 -13.90
CA ALA A 151 3.55 23.80 -14.49
C ALA A 151 2.29 22.95 -14.66
N ASP A 152 2.44 21.73 -15.18
CA ASP A 152 1.37 20.72 -15.24
C ASP A 152 0.83 20.38 -13.84
N ALA A 153 1.71 20.19 -12.85
CA ALA A 153 1.31 19.91 -11.48
C ALA A 153 0.51 21.07 -10.86
N CYS A 154 0.95 22.32 -11.04
CA CYS A 154 0.20 23.51 -10.62
C CYS A 154 -1.14 23.65 -11.36
N GLU A 155 -1.27 23.11 -12.58
CA GLU A 155 -2.51 23.06 -13.33
C GLU A 155 -3.41 21.85 -12.97
N GLY A 156 -2.99 20.99 -12.04
CA GLY A 156 -3.75 19.81 -11.63
C GLY A 156 -3.72 18.68 -12.66
N GLY A 157 -2.72 18.68 -13.53
CA GLY A 157 -2.47 17.62 -14.50
C GLY A 157 -1.92 16.34 -13.87
N PRO A 158 -1.61 15.31 -14.69
CA PRO A 158 -1.16 14.01 -14.22
C PRO A 158 0.14 14.06 -13.38
N ASN A 159 1.02 15.05 -13.58
CA ASN A 159 2.23 15.18 -12.77
C ASN A 159 1.92 15.45 -11.30
N LEU A 160 0.77 16.04 -10.96
CA LEU A 160 0.42 16.32 -9.58
C LEU A 160 0.27 15.03 -8.76
N GLY A 161 -0.38 14.01 -9.34
CA GLY A 161 -0.52 12.70 -8.70
C GLY A 161 0.83 12.00 -8.53
N ALA A 162 1.70 12.09 -9.53
CA ALA A 162 3.06 11.53 -9.48
C ALA A 162 3.92 12.22 -8.40
N VAL A 163 3.78 13.54 -8.24
CA VAL A 163 4.44 14.29 -7.16
C VAL A 163 3.93 13.84 -5.80
N VAL A 164 2.62 13.66 -5.60
CA VAL A 164 2.07 13.16 -4.32
C VAL A 164 2.63 11.78 -3.98
N LYS A 165 2.66 10.85 -4.95
CA LYS A 165 3.28 9.51 -4.78
C LYS A 165 4.76 9.61 -4.43
N SER A 166 5.51 10.46 -5.14
CA SER A 166 6.94 10.67 -4.88
C SER A 166 7.22 11.27 -3.50
N VAL A 167 6.45 12.28 -3.08
CA VAL A 167 6.59 12.89 -1.75
C VAL A 167 6.23 11.89 -0.65
N LYS A 168 5.18 11.09 -0.82
CA LYS A 168 4.85 9.98 0.11
C LYS A 168 6.05 9.05 0.31
N GLU A 169 6.63 8.54 -0.78
CA GLU A 169 7.79 7.63 -0.71
C GLU A 169 9.03 8.30 -0.08
N GLN A 170 9.28 9.57 -0.39
CA GLN A 170 10.38 10.33 0.22
C GLN A 170 10.16 10.54 1.74
N LEU A 171 8.92 10.79 2.18
CA LEU A 171 8.57 10.91 3.60
C LEU A 171 8.72 9.56 4.33
N LEU A 172 8.28 8.46 3.71
CA LEU A 172 8.41 7.10 4.28
C LEU A 172 9.86 6.61 4.34
N ALA A 173 10.74 7.12 3.48
CA ALA A 173 12.17 6.82 3.52
C ALA A 173 12.88 7.44 4.75
N VAL A 174 12.24 8.37 5.47
CA VAL A 174 12.81 9.00 6.67
C VAL A 174 12.85 8.00 7.84
N PRO A 175 14.03 7.70 8.40
CA PRO A 175 14.15 6.76 9.53
C PRO A 175 13.38 7.24 10.76
N ASP A 176 12.55 6.35 11.33
CA ASP A 176 11.77 6.57 12.56
C ASP A 176 11.06 7.94 12.60
N HIS A 177 10.43 8.35 11.50
CA HIS A 177 9.71 9.62 11.40
C HIS A 177 10.55 10.86 11.79
N GLY A 178 11.87 10.77 11.62
CA GLY A 178 12.82 11.87 11.78
C GLY A 178 13.28 12.18 13.21
N ILE A 179 12.86 11.39 14.21
CA ILE A 179 13.34 11.55 15.60
C ILE A 179 14.87 11.51 15.72
N GLY A 180 15.51 10.74 14.83
CA GLY A 180 16.96 10.54 14.82
C GLY A 180 17.78 11.79 14.60
N PHE A 181 17.28 12.73 13.81
CA PHE A 181 18.01 13.97 13.52
C PHE A 181 18.30 14.75 14.81
N GLY A 182 17.27 14.98 15.64
CA GLY A 182 17.41 15.68 16.91
C GLY A 182 18.31 14.94 17.90
N LEU A 183 18.19 13.60 17.95
CA LEU A 183 19.06 12.76 18.78
C LEU A 183 20.53 12.87 18.38
N LEU A 184 20.83 12.75 17.09
CA LEU A 184 22.20 12.87 16.60
C LEU A 184 22.73 14.29 16.79
N ARG A 185 21.95 15.31 16.42
CA ARG A 185 22.35 16.72 16.50
C ARG A 185 22.69 17.14 17.93
N HIS A 186 21.88 16.74 18.91
CA HIS A 186 22.01 17.23 20.29
C HIS A 186 22.70 16.25 21.24
N LEU A 187 22.68 14.94 20.96
CA LEU A 187 23.19 13.89 21.85
C LEU A 187 24.27 13.01 21.17
N GLY A 188 24.43 13.07 19.85
CA GLY A 188 25.29 12.17 19.05
C GLY A 188 26.80 12.49 19.04
N GLY A 189 27.29 13.33 19.95
CA GLY A 189 28.73 13.61 20.07
C GLY A 189 29.36 14.20 18.80
N GLU A 190 30.19 13.43 18.10
CA GLU A 190 30.83 13.84 16.84
C GLU A 190 29.82 14.02 15.70
N ALA A 191 28.85 13.11 15.57
CA ALA A 191 27.75 13.23 14.61
C ALA A 191 26.99 14.56 14.83
N GLY A 192 26.79 14.93 16.09
CA GLY A 192 26.14 16.20 16.45
C GLY A 192 26.90 17.43 15.99
N ARG A 193 28.24 17.40 16.03
CA ARG A 193 29.07 18.52 15.52
C ARG A 193 28.95 18.67 14.01
N VAL A 194 28.96 17.56 13.27
CA VAL A 194 28.77 17.57 11.81
C VAL A 194 27.41 18.16 11.45
N LEU A 195 26.34 17.70 12.10
CA LEU A 195 25.00 18.22 11.85
C LEU A 195 24.85 19.69 12.29
N ALA A 196 25.54 20.12 13.35
CA ALA A 196 25.50 21.51 13.82
C ALA A 196 26.07 22.50 12.81
N GLU A 197 26.97 22.08 11.91
CA GLU A 197 27.51 22.89 10.82
C GLU A 197 26.54 23.04 9.64
N CYS A 198 25.51 22.20 9.54
CA CYS A 198 24.50 22.29 8.49
C CYS A 198 23.58 23.50 8.68
N THR A 199 23.23 24.14 7.57
CA THR A 199 22.28 25.26 7.52
C THR A 199 20.87 24.76 7.89
N PRO A 200 20.17 25.42 8.83
CA PRO A 200 18.79 25.06 9.14
C PRO A 200 17.85 25.36 7.95
N PRO A 201 16.75 24.61 7.77
CA PRO A 201 15.74 24.93 6.78
C PRO A 201 15.20 26.35 6.93
N GLN A 202 14.98 27.03 5.80
CA GLN A 202 14.37 28.37 5.80
C GLN A 202 12.85 28.34 5.92
N VAL A 203 12.23 27.18 5.71
CA VAL A 203 10.80 26.96 5.87
C VAL A 203 10.56 25.92 6.96
N ALA A 204 9.66 26.19 7.89
CA ALA A 204 9.17 25.22 8.87
C ALA A 204 7.70 24.89 8.56
N PHE A 205 7.32 23.62 8.69
CA PHE A 205 5.96 23.15 8.50
C PHE A 205 5.54 22.22 9.64
N ASN A 206 4.40 22.52 10.23
CA ASN A 206 3.81 21.75 11.32
C ASN A 206 2.31 21.56 11.09
N TYR A 207 1.85 20.31 11.11
CA TYR A 207 0.43 19.97 11.09
C TYR A 207 0.00 19.48 12.47
N LEU A 208 -0.80 20.29 13.16
CA LEU A 208 -1.23 20.05 14.55
C LEU A 208 -2.37 19.03 14.67
N GLY A 209 -2.91 18.55 13.54
CA GLY A 209 -4.05 17.64 13.51
C GLY A 209 -5.39 18.35 13.71
N ARG A 210 -6.36 17.60 14.25
CA ARG A 210 -7.74 18.07 14.46
C ARG A 210 -7.91 18.65 15.87
N VAL A 211 -8.45 19.85 15.95
CA VAL A 211 -8.84 20.53 17.18
C VAL A 211 -10.34 20.73 17.17
N THR A 212 -11.02 20.14 18.16
CA THR A 212 -12.48 20.32 18.30
C THR A 212 -12.77 21.60 19.07
N THR A 213 -13.40 22.55 18.40
CA THR A 213 -13.84 23.82 18.98
C THR A 213 -15.37 23.81 19.03
N GLY A 214 -15.94 23.36 20.15
CA GLY A 214 -17.39 23.35 20.35
C GLY A 214 -17.91 22.07 21.02
N SER A 215 -19.18 22.10 21.41
CA SER A 215 -19.84 20.97 22.07
C SER A 215 -20.33 19.94 21.04
N THR A 216 -19.81 18.71 21.12
CA THR A 216 -20.50 17.53 20.56
C THR A 216 -21.77 17.24 21.36
N GLU A 217 -22.75 16.52 20.80
CA GLU A 217 -23.96 16.08 21.55
C GLU A 217 -23.61 15.32 22.85
N THR A 218 -22.43 14.70 22.91
CA THR A 218 -21.87 14.01 24.08
C THR A 218 -21.19 14.92 25.11
N THR A 219 -21.05 16.22 24.85
CA THR A 219 -20.39 17.19 25.73
C THR A 219 -21.35 18.22 26.36
N GLN A 220 -22.67 18.02 26.22
CA GLN A 220 -23.68 18.84 26.92
C GLN A 220 -23.52 18.85 28.46
N ASP A 221 -22.77 17.89 29.03
CA ASP A 221 -22.45 17.79 30.46
C ASP A 221 -21.02 18.25 30.83
N VAL A 222 -20.25 18.88 29.93
CA VAL A 222 -18.88 19.34 30.25
C VAL A 222 -18.93 20.78 30.81
N PRO A 223 -18.51 21.00 32.08
CA PRO A 223 -18.66 22.30 32.75
C PRO A 223 -17.71 23.40 32.23
N TRP A 224 -16.81 23.09 31.31
CA TRP A 224 -15.84 23.99 30.72
C TRP A 224 -15.78 23.76 29.20
N MET A 225 -16.00 24.81 28.42
CA MET A 225 -15.86 24.79 26.96
C MET A 225 -14.78 25.80 26.54
N PRO A 226 -14.02 25.53 25.46
CA PRO A 226 -13.20 26.55 24.82
C PRO A 226 -14.07 27.75 24.43
N VAL A 227 -13.57 28.97 24.61
CA VAL A 227 -14.19 30.17 24.02
C VAL A 227 -13.90 30.20 22.51
N ASP A 228 -14.78 30.82 21.72
CA ASP A 228 -14.69 30.89 20.24
C ASP A 228 -13.37 31.51 19.72
N ASP A 229 -12.58 32.15 20.60
CA ASP A 229 -11.20 32.58 20.32
C ASP A 229 -10.20 31.40 20.23
N ALA A 230 -10.64 30.15 20.34
CA ALA A 230 -9.79 28.98 20.09
C ALA A 230 -9.26 28.88 18.64
N GLY A 231 -9.84 29.67 17.72
CA GLY A 231 -9.27 29.90 16.39
C GLY A 231 -8.14 30.93 16.36
N ASP A 232 -7.97 31.75 17.40
CA ASP A 232 -6.83 32.68 17.50
C ASP A 232 -5.59 31.89 17.94
N LEU A 233 -4.90 31.36 16.94
CA LEU A 233 -3.64 30.64 17.07
C LEU A 233 -2.47 31.54 17.52
N SER A 234 -2.72 32.83 17.79
CA SER A 234 -1.72 33.71 18.37
C SER A 234 -1.47 33.32 19.83
N VAL A 235 -0.60 32.33 20.02
CA VAL A 235 0.01 32.06 21.32
C VAL A 235 0.78 33.32 21.72
N ALA A 236 0.53 33.84 22.92
CA ALA A 236 1.32 34.94 23.46
C ALA A 236 2.80 34.51 23.56
N GLN A 237 3.58 34.86 22.55
CA GLN A 237 5.01 34.60 22.50
C GLN A 237 5.77 35.74 23.18
N ASN A 238 6.96 35.42 23.69
CA ASN A 238 7.88 36.46 24.11
C ASN A 238 8.26 37.29 22.87
N PRO A 239 8.03 38.61 22.85
CA PRO A 239 8.31 39.46 21.68
C PRO A 239 9.78 39.41 21.25
N ASP A 240 10.70 39.14 22.17
CA ASP A 240 12.14 39.08 21.92
C ASP A 240 12.62 37.70 21.44
N LEU A 241 11.72 36.70 21.34
CA LEU A 241 12.09 35.35 20.89
C LEU A 241 12.45 35.40 19.39
N PRO A 242 13.63 34.90 18.98
CA PRO A 242 13.96 34.78 17.56
C PRO A 242 12.98 33.86 16.85
N VAL A 243 12.62 34.19 15.61
CA VAL A 243 11.77 33.30 14.80
C VAL A 243 12.54 32.02 14.41
N PRO A 244 11.86 30.87 14.29
CA PRO A 244 12.52 29.60 14.00
C PRO A 244 12.94 29.44 12.53
N ALA A 245 12.24 30.13 11.61
CA ALA A 245 12.42 30.01 10.16
C ALA A 245 12.02 31.33 9.46
N VAL A 246 12.35 31.46 8.18
CA VAL A 246 11.94 32.61 7.35
C VAL A 246 10.45 32.55 7.05
N LEU A 247 9.94 31.35 6.75
CA LEU A 247 8.52 31.04 6.64
C LEU A 247 8.19 29.95 7.66
N ASP A 248 7.32 30.25 8.62
CA ASP A 248 6.81 29.28 9.59
C ASP A 248 5.33 29.01 9.31
N VAL A 249 5.01 27.78 8.90
CA VAL A 249 3.70 27.36 8.43
C VAL A 249 3.09 26.38 9.41
N ASN A 250 2.07 26.83 10.14
CA ASN A 250 1.33 25.99 11.08
C ASN A 250 -0.07 25.74 10.53
N ALA A 251 -0.41 24.47 10.28
CA ALA A 251 -1.69 24.02 9.77
C ALA A 251 -2.45 23.22 10.82
N LEU A 252 -3.77 23.37 10.86
CA LEU A 252 -4.63 22.58 11.73
C LEU A 252 -6.05 22.49 11.17
N THR A 253 -6.81 21.53 11.65
CA THR A 253 -8.22 21.35 11.30
C THR A 253 -9.09 21.76 12.47
N LEU A 254 -9.97 22.75 12.26
CA LEU A 254 -11.00 23.16 13.22
C LEU A 254 -12.31 22.42 12.91
N ASP A 255 -12.91 21.80 13.92
CA ASP A 255 -14.24 21.21 13.82
C ASP A 255 -15.29 22.15 14.42
N ASP A 256 -16.17 22.70 13.59
CA ASP A 256 -17.32 23.53 13.99
C ASP A 256 -18.63 22.78 13.70
N GLY A 257 -19.22 22.16 14.73
CA GLY A 257 -20.59 21.64 14.67
C GLY A 257 -20.88 20.61 13.55
N GLY A 258 -19.85 19.90 13.07
CA GLY A 258 -19.97 18.88 12.02
C GLY A 258 -19.34 19.24 10.67
N ARG A 259 -18.72 20.42 10.52
CA ARG A 259 -17.91 20.77 9.34
C ARG A 259 -16.47 21.06 9.75
N SER A 260 -15.54 20.25 9.24
CA SER A 260 -14.11 20.43 9.44
C SER A 260 -13.57 21.46 8.45
N ARG A 261 -12.75 22.41 8.90
CA ARG A 261 -12.02 23.35 8.04
C ARG A 261 -10.53 23.35 8.38
N LEU A 262 -9.69 23.17 7.37
CA LEU A 262 -8.25 23.31 7.51
C LEU A 262 -7.89 24.79 7.41
N ARG A 263 -7.21 25.30 8.44
CA ARG A 263 -6.64 26.64 8.48
C ARG A 263 -5.12 26.53 8.59
N ALA A 264 -4.42 27.40 7.87
CA ALA A 264 -2.97 27.52 7.98
C ALA A 264 -2.56 28.98 8.21
N ILE A 265 -1.58 29.16 9.09
CA ILE A 265 -0.97 30.45 9.39
C ILE A 265 0.47 30.44 8.90
N TRP A 266 0.80 31.44 8.10
CA TRP A 266 2.12 31.67 7.53
C TRP A 266 2.73 32.88 8.23
N SER A 267 3.69 32.63 9.11
CA SER A 267 4.40 33.66 9.86
C SER A 267 5.75 33.97 9.22
N PHE A 268 6.12 35.25 9.14
CA PHE A 268 7.35 35.68 8.47
C PHE A 268 7.91 37.00 9.03
N PRO A 269 9.25 37.21 9.03
CA PRO A 269 9.84 38.49 9.37
C PRO A 269 9.52 39.56 8.32
N THR A 270 8.85 40.64 8.73
CA THR A 270 8.44 41.75 7.84
C THR A 270 9.62 42.54 7.25
N GLY A 271 10.81 42.40 7.84
CA GLY A 271 12.05 42.97 7.30
C GLY A 271 12.66 42.17 6.14
N MET A 272 12.17 40.94 5.89
CA MET A 272 12.71 40.03 4.87
C MET A 272 11.75 39.80 3.72
N LEU A 273 10.45 39.70 4.02
CA LEU A 273 9.36 39.43 3.09
C LEU A 273 8.21 40.40 3.32
N THR A 274 7.48 40.72 2.26
CA THR A 274 6.25 41.49 2.31
C THR A 274 5.04 40.56 2.46
N THR A 275 3.95 41.08 3.03
CA THR A 275 2.68 40.34 3.12
C THR A 275 2.18 39.88 1.76
N THR A 276 2.41 40.66 0.69
CA THR A 276 2.00 40.30 -0.67
C THR A 276 2.78 39.10 -1.21
N GLU A 277 4.08 39.01 -0.92
CA GLU A 277 4.90 37.84 -1.32
C GLU A 277 4.44 36.57 -0.59
N VAL A 278 4.14 36.67 0.70
CA VAL A 278 3.67 35.52 1.49
C VAL A 278 2.24 35.12 1.13
N ASP A 279 1.34 36.08 0.88
CA ASP A 279 -0.01 35.81 0.37
C ASP A 279 0.02 35.10 -0.98
N ALA A 280 0.97 35.44 -1.87
CA ALA A 280 1.11 34.77 -3.16
C ALA A 280 1.45 33.28 -3.02
N VAL A 281 2.45 32.92 -2.19
CA VAL A 281 2.82 31.51 -1.98
C VAL A 281 1.76 30.74 -1.17
N ALA A 282 1.12 31.39 -0.19
CA ALA A 282 0.05 30.77 0.59
C ALA A 282 -1.18 30.44 -0.27
N ARG A 283 -1.55 31.33 -1.21
CA ARG A 283 -2.61 31.06 -2.19
C ARG A 283 -2.23 29.97 -3.17
N LEU A 284 -0.99 29.97 -3.67
CA LEU A 284 -0.52 28.89 -4.53
C LEU A 284 -0.59 27.53 -3.83
N TRP A 285 -0.26 27.48 -2.53
CA TRP A 285 -0.41 26.26 -1.73
C TRP A 285 -1.87 25.82 -1.62
N VAL A 286 -2.79 26.75 -1.35
CA VAL A 286 -4.25 26.48 -1.36
C VAL A 286 -4.71 25.95 -2.71
N ASP A 287 -4.36 26.62 -3.81
CA ASP A 287 -4.74 26.22 -5.17
C ASP A 287 -4.26 24.81 -5.50
N VAL A 288 -3.03 24.44 -5.09
CA VAL A 288 -2.51 23.09 -5.29
C VAL A 288 -3.26 22.07 -4.41
N LEU A 289 -3.59 22.40 -3.17
CA LEU A 289 -4.39 21.52 -2.30
C LEU A 289 -5.79 21.25 -2.85
N GLU A 290 -6.47 22.28 -3.36
CA GLU A 290 -7.78 22.12 -4.02
C GLU A 290 -7.69 21.18 -5.23
N ARG A 291 -6.59 21.28 -5.99
CA ARG A 291 -6.32 20.40 -7.14
C ARG A 291 -6.00 18.97 -6.72
N ILE A 292 -5.23 18.76 -5.65
CA ILE A 292 -4.98 17.42 -5.10
C ILE A 292 -6.31 16.79 -4.65
N ALA A 293 -7.15 17.54 -3.93
CA ALA A 293 -8.46 17.08 -3.49
C ALA A 293 -9.37 16.68 -4.67
N ALA A 294 -9.40 17.48 -5.74
CA ALA A 294 -10.15 17.15 -6.95
C ALA A 294 -9.57 15.92 -7.67
N LEU A 295 -8.25 15.82 -7.79
CA LEU A 295 -7.55 14.73 -8.45
C LEU A 295 -7.83 13.39 -7.79
N ALA A 296 -7.84 13.33 -6.45
CA ALA A 296 -8.05 12.09 -5.69
C ALA A 296 -9.42 11.41 -5.94
N THR A 297 -10.37 12.12 -6.57
CA THR A 297 -11.66 11.53 -6.96
C THR A 297 -11.61 10.69 -8.23
N VAL A 298 -10.55 10.85 -9.04
CA VAL A 298 -10.41 10.22 -10.36
C VAL A 298 -9.05 9.55 -10.58
N ALA A 299 -8.07 9.82 -9.71
CA ALA A 299 -6.73 9.29 -9.80
C ALA A 299 -6.17 9.02 -8.41
N GLY A 300 -5.16 8.15 -8.36
CA GLY A 300 -4.55 7.66 -7.14
C GLY A 300 -3.63 6.51 -7.50
N GLY A 301 -3.65 5.47 -6.67
CA GLY A 301 -2.98 4.21 -6.93
C GLY A 301 -1.80 3.97 -6.01
N LEU A 302 -1.20 2.81 -6.21
CA LEU A 302 -0.20 2.23 -5.33
C LEU A 302 1.17 2.86 -5.55
N THR A 303 1.96 2.85 -4.49
CA THR A 303 3.38 3.19 -4.46
C THR A 303 4.19 1.99 -3.95
N PRO A 304 5.51 1.94 -4.14
CA PRO A 304 6.33 0.82 -3.69
C PRO A 304 6.11 0.41 -2.22
N SER A 305 5.88 1.38 -1.33
CA SER A 305 5.61 1.10 0.09
C SER A 305 4.33 0.29 0.35
N ASP A 306 3.37 0.34 -0.58
CA ASP A 306 2.09 -0.38 -0.44
C ASP A 306 2.26 -1.88 -0.75
N LEU A 307 3.29 -2.24 -1.51
CA LEU A 307 3.52 -3.58 -2.04
C LEU A 307 4.60 -4.34 -1.26
N GLY A 308 4.37 -4.56 0.04
CA GLY A 308 5.41 -5.06 0.97
C GLY A 308 6.00 -6.46 0.72
N LEU A 309 5.55 -7.21 -0.30
CA LEU A 309 6.12 -8.52 -0.65
C LEU A 309 6.90 -8.54 -1.97
N VAL A 310 6.88 -7.45 -2.74
CA VAL A 310 7.59 -7.33 -4.01
C VAL A 310 8.40 -6.05 -4.04
N THR A 311 9.48 -6.05 -4.83
CA THR A 311 10.27 -4.83 -5.07
C THR A 311 10.01 -4.39 -6.50
N LEU A 312 9.14 -3.39 -6.66
CA LEU A 312 8.77 -2.82 -7.95
C LEU A 312 9.05 -1.32 -7.95
N GLU A 313 9.55 -0.81 -9.08
CA GLU A 313 9.65 0.63 -9.33
C GLU A 313 8.26 1.22 -9.62
N GLN A 314 8.06 2.50 -9.34
CA GLN A 314 6.77 3.18 -9.55
C GLN A 314 6.23 2.99 -10.99
N ALA A 315 7.10 3.07 -12.00
CA ALA A 315 6.71 2.87 -13.40
C ALA A 315 6.21 1.44 -13.70
N GLN A 316 6.72 0.43 -12.99
CA GLN A 316 6.26 -0.95 -13.13
C GLN A 316 4.88 -1.14 -12.48
N ILE A 317 4.64 -0.48 -11.34
CA ILE A 317 3.34 -0.49 -10.66
C ILE A 317 2.29 0.16 -11.56
N GLU A 318 2.58 1.34 -12.11
CA GLU A 318 1.65 2.07 -13.00
C GLU A 318 1.32 1.28 -14.27
N GLU A 319 2.29 0.54 -14.83
CA GLU A 319 2.04 -0.36 -15.96
C GLU A 319 1.12 -1.53 -15.58
N LEU A 320 1.26 -2.07 -14.36
CA LEU A 320 0.34 -3.08 -13.84
C LEU A 320 -1.06 -2.50 -13.64
N GLU A 321 -1.22 -1.34 -13.01
CA GLU A 321 -2.51 -0.66 -12.81
C GLU A 321 -3.19 -0.35 -14.15
N ARG A 322 -2.42 0.09 -15.16
CA ARG A 322 -2.93 0.34 -16.51
C ARG A 322 -3.41 -0.94 -17.20
N ARG A 323 -2.72 -2.07 -16.98
CA ARG A 323 -3.08 -3.37 -17.55
C ARG A 323 -4.21 -4.05 -16.77
N TYR A 324 -4.30 -3.79 -15.47
CA TYR A 324 -5.22 -4.41 -14.52
C TYR A 324 -5.86 -3.32 -13.65
N PRO A 325 -6.91 -2.61 -14.14
CA PRO A 325 -7.50 -1.48 -13.41
C PRO A 325 -8.12 -1.84 -12.05
N ASP A 326 -8.53 -3.10 -11.87
CA ASP A 326 -9.12 -3.62 -10.62
C ASP A 326 -8.08 -4.29 -9.71
N LEU A 327 -6.78 -4.03 -9.93
CA LEU A 327 -5.69 -4.53 -9.10
C LEU A 327 -5.77 -3.94 -7.68
N THR A 328 -5.56 -4.80 -6.69
CA THR A 328 -5.59 -4.42 -5.26
C THR A 328 -4.29 -4.71 -4.51
N ASP A 329 -3.52 -5.69 -4.98
CA ASP A 329 -2.25 -6.07 -4.37
C ASP A 329 -1.40 -6.81 -5.42
N VAL A 330 -0.10 -6.90 -5.15
CA VAL A 330 0.88 -7.62 -5.97
C VAL A 330 1.76 -8.49 -5.09
N TRP A 331 1.79 -9.79 -5.36
CA TRP A 331 2.56 -10.75 -4.59
C TRP A 331 3.67 -11.40 -5.43
N PRO A 332 4.77 -11.87 -4.79
CA PRO A 332 5.73 -12.72 -5.48
C PRO A 332 5.11 -14.09 -5.74
N LEU A 333 5.63 -14.84 -6.71
CA LEU A 333 5.25 -16.24 -6.88
C LEU A 333 5.97 -17.11 -5.84
N SER A 334 5.32 -18.19 -5.39
CA SER A 334 6.04 -19.26 -4.70
C SER A 334 7.02 -19.97 -5.66
N PRO A 335 8.10 -20.61 -5.17
CA PRO A 335 9.06 -21.32 -6.02
C PRO A 335 8.41 -22.37 -6.94
N LEU A 336 7.35 -23.04 -6.46
CA LEU A 336 6.58 -23.98 -7.28
C LEU A 336 5.80 -23.27 -8.38
N GLN A 337 5.11 -22.17 -8.05
CA GLN A 337 4.35 -21.39 -9.04
C GLN A 337 5.26 -20.84 -10.15
N GLU A 338 6.49 -20.40 -9.85
CA GLU A 338 7.46 -19.98 -10.88
C GLU A 338 7.76 -21.12 -11.87
N GLY A 339 8.02 -22.33 -11.35
CA GLY A 339 8.25 -23.51 -12.20
C GLY A 339 7.04 -23.85 -13.07
N LEU A 340 5.84 -23.85 -12.48
CA LEU A 340 4.59 -24.09 -13.21
C LEU A 340 4.35 -23.04 -14.30
N LEU A 341 4.52 -21.76 -13.97
CA LEU A 341 4.36 -20.66 -14.92
C LEU A 341 5.37 -20.77 -16.07
N PHE A 342 6.64 -21.05 -15.76
CA PHE A 342 7.66 -21.26 -16.78
C PHE A 342 7.27 -22.39 -17.76
N HIS A 343 6.87 -23.55 -17.24
CA HIS A 343 6.46 -24.66 -18.09
C HIS A 343 5.21 -24.35 -18.91
N ALA A 344 4.22 -23.68 -18.35
CA ALA A 344 3.02 -23.27 -19.06
C ALA A 344 3.35 -22.34 -20.25
N LEU A 345 4.27 -21.38 -20.06
CA LEU A 345 4.70 -20.44 -21.10
C LEU A 345 5.63 -21.05 -22.14
N VAL A 346 6.43 -22.06 -21.81
CA VAL A 346 7.33 -22.73 -22.78
C VAL A 346 6.59 -23.79 -23.60
N SER A 347 5.48 -24.32 -23.08
CA SER A 347 4.72 -25.43 -23.68
C SER A 347 3.48 -24.96 -24.46
N GLU A 348 3.49 -23.73 -24.99
CA GLU A 348 2.37 -23.10 -25.70
C GLU A 348 1.79 -24.00 -26.82
N ASP A 349 2.64 -24.79 -27.48
CA ASP A 349 2.28 -25.67 -28.61
C ASP A 349 1.87 -27.11 -28.22
N SER A 350 1.89 -27.49 -26.94
CA SER A 350 1.59 -28.87 -26.48
C SER A 350 0.58 -28.90 -25.33
N VAL A 351 -0.21 -29.98 -25.17
CA VAL A 351 -1.21 -30.15 -24.09
C VAL A 351 -0.73 -29.53 -22.77
N ASP A 352 -1.53 -28.62 -22.21
CA ASP A 352 -1.23 -28.00 -20.93
C ASP A 352 -1.30 -29.06 -19.82
N ALA A 353 -0.12 -29.46 -19.33
CA ALA A 353 0.02 -30.49 -18.32
C ALA A 353 -0.53 -30.08 -16.95
N TYR A 354 -0.87 -28.80 -16.77
CA TYR A 354 -1.30 -28.22 -15.50
C TYR A 354 -2.78 -27.83 -15.47
N LEU A 355 -3.53 -28.16 -16.52
CA LEU A 355 -4.97 -28.05 -16.53
C LEU A 355 -5.59 -29.25 -15.81
N VAL A 356 -6.36 -28.96 -14.77
CA VAL A 356 -7.11 -29.93 -13.97
C VAL A 356 -8.58 -29.82 -14.33
N GLN A 357 -9.23 -30.95 -14.59
CA GLN A 357 -10.67 -31.02 -14.82
C GLN A 357 -11.28 -32.05 -13.87
N LEU A 358 -12.13 -31.59 -12.96
CA LEU A 358 -12.84 -32.40 -12.00
C LEU A 358 -14.33 -32.45 -12.36
N VAL A 359 -14.93 -33.64 -12.32
CA VAL A 359 -16.37 -33.84 -12.55
C VAL A 359 -17.02 -34.33 -11.26
N LEU A 360 -18.03 -33.60 -10.80
CA LEU A 360 -18.86 -33.94 -9.65
C LEU A 360 -20.23 -34.38 -10.14
N GLU A 361 -20.63 -35.60 -9.82
CA GLU A 361 -22.00 -36.05 -10.07
C GLU A 361 -22.92 -35.58 -8.94
N LEU A 362 -23.96 -34.83 -9.30
CA LEU A 362 -24.94 -34.27 -8.38
C LEU A 362 -26.31 -34.91 -8.69
N ARG A 363 -26.99 -35.39 -7.64
CA ARG A 363 -28.31 -36.01 -7.74
C ARG A 363 -29.37 -35.16 -7.05
N GLY A 364 -30.60 -35.20 -7.59
CA GLY A 364 -31.73 -34.39 -7.15
C GLY A 364 -31.76 -33.03 -7.83
N THR A 365 -32.50 -32.10 -7.24
CA THR A 365 -32.68 -30.75 -7.80
C THR A 365 -31.47 -29.86 -7.53
N VAL A 366 -30.81 -29.40 -8.60
CA VAL A 366 -29.71 -28.43 -8.53
C VAL A 366 -30.19 -27.07 -9.04
N ASP A 367 -29.99 -26.01 -8.24
CA ASP A 367 -30.26 -24.62 -8.62
C ASP A 367 -28.97 -23.99 -9.20
N PRO A 368 -28.91 -23.71 -10.51
CA PRO A 368 -27.72 -23.14 -11.13
C PRO A 368 -27.38 -21.74 -10.61
N GLN A 369 -28.37 -20.95 -10.20
CA GLN A 369 -28.15 -19.59 -9.71
C GLN A 369 -27.56 -19.60 -8.29
N ARG A 370 -27.96 -20.55 -7.45
CA ARG A 370 -27.31 -20.79 -6.16
C ARG A 370 -25.86 -21.21 -6.32
N LEU A 371 -25.56 -22.10 -7.27
CA LEU A 371 -24.17 -22.49 -7.55
C LEU A 371 -23.33 -21.31 -8.05
N ARG A 372 -23.88 -20.48 -8.95
CA ARG A 372 -23.20 -19.26 -9.41
C ARG A 372 -22.90 -18.30 -8.26
N ARG A 373 -23.86 -18.07 -7.35
CA ARG A 373 -23.65 -17.23 -6.15
C ARG A 373 -22.61 -17.82 -5.21
N ALA A 374 -22.67 -19.13 -4.97
CA ALA A 374 -21.69 -19.83 -4.15
C ALA A 374 -20.27 -19.70 -4.74
N GLY A 375 -20.11 -19.86 -6.06
CA GLY A 375 -18.84 -19.63 -6.76
C GLY A 375 -18.34 -18.19 -6.63
N LYS A 376 -19.24 -17.20 -6.65
CA LYS A 376 -18.89 -15.77 -6.47
C LYS A 376 -18.27 -15.53 -5.11
N VAL A 377 -18.95 -15.95 -4.05
CA VAL A 377 -18.48 -15.80 -2.67
C VAL A 377 -17.16 -16.55 -2.44
N LEU A 378 -16.98 -17.68 -3.13
CA LEU A 378 -15.74 -18.45 -3.07
C LEU A 378 -14.56 -17.70 -3.70
N LEU A 379 -14.75 -17.03 -4.85
CA LEU A 379 -13.73 -16.16 -5.45
C LEU A 379 -13.40 -14.98 -4.53
N GLU A 380 -14.41 -14.35 -3.94
CA GLU A 380 -14.24 -13.21 -3.01
C GLU A 380 -13.49 -13.61 -1.73
N ARG A 381 -13.74 -14.81 -1.19
CA ARG A 381 -13.07 -15.31 0.03
C ARG A 381 -11.61 -15.69 -0.17
N HIS A 382 -11.21 -16.05 -1.39
CA HIS A 382 -9.88 -16.59 -1.68
C HIS A 382 -9.19 -15.76 -2.76
N ALA A 383 -8.39 -14.78 -2.34
CA ALA A 383 -7.62 -13.91 -3.24
C ALA A 383 -6.78 -14.68 -4.28
N ASN A 384 -6.26 -15.86 -3.93
CA ASN A 384 -5.55 -16.73 -4.89
C ASN A 384 -6.41 -17.06 -6.12
N LEU A 385 -7.73 -17.28 -5.97
CA LEU A 385 -8.62 -17.57 -7.10
C LEU A 385 -8.89 -16.34 -7.99
N ARG A 386 -8.61 -15.14 -7.49
CA ARG A 386 -8.68 -13.87 -8.24
C ARG A 386 -7.32 -13.41 -8.77
N THR A 387 -6.36 -14.33 -8.84
CA THR A 387 -4.97 -14.00 -9.18
C THR A 387 -4.67 -14.22 -10.67
N ALA A 388 -4.05 -13.23 -11.30
CA ALA A 388 -3.34 -13.37 -12.57
C ALA A 388 -1.84 -13.51 -12.32
N PHE A 389 -1.15 -14.28 -13.16
CA PHE A 389 0.29 -14.54 -13.09
C PHE A 389 0.98 -13.85 -14.26
N VAL A 390 1.72 -12.79 -13.96
CA VAL A 390 2.27 -11.88 -14.96
C VAL A 390 3.78 -12.05 -15.02
N ARG A 391 4.28 -12.36 -16.21
CA ARG A 391 5.71 -12.36 -16.50
C ARG A 391 6.11 -11.03 -17.13
N SER A 392 7.07 -10.36 -16.52
CA SER A 392 7.67 -9.14 -17.05
C SER A 392 9.08 -9.43 -17.58
N PRO A 393 9.42 -9.05 -18.83
CA PRO A 393 10.79 -9.21 -19.32
C PRO A 393 11.78 -8.43 -18.45
N GLY A 394 12.76 -9.11 -17.86
CA GLY A 394 13.80 -8.47 -17.04
C GLY A 394 13.40 -8.12 -15.60
N ALA A 395 12.19 -8.48 -15.16
CA ALA A 395 11.75 -8.36 -13.78
C ALA A 395 11.21 -9.71 -13.27
N PRO A 396 11.14 -9.93 -11.94
CA PRO A 396 10.49 -11.12 -11.38
C PRO A 396 9.05 -11.26 -11.87
N SER A 397 8.56 -12.50 -12.01
CA SER A 397 7.14 -12.74 -12.23
C SER A 397 6.37 -12.30 -10.99
N VAL A 398 5.14 -11.82 -11.18
CA VAL A 398 4.28 -11.38 -10.08
C VAL A 398 2.88 -11.96 -10.17
N GLN A 399 2.25 -12.11 -9.02
CA GLN A 399 0.83 -12.39 -8.86
C GLN A 399 0.09 -11.07 -8.73
N VAL A 400 -0.82 -10.77 -9.64
CA VAL A 400 -1.71 -9.60 -9.61
C VAL A 400 -3.05 -10.03 -9.01
N ILE A 401 -3.45 -9.38 -7.92
CA ILE A 401 -4.66 -9.71 -7.18
C ILE A 401 -5.78 -8.75 -7.58
N HIS A 402 -6.86 -9.29 -8.14
CA HIS A 402 -8.04 -8.50 -8.51
C HIS A 402 -9.02 -8.33 -7.35
N ASP A 403 -9.68 -7.17 -7.27
CA ASP A 403 -10.74 -6.92 -6.28
C ASP A 403 -12.02 -7.71 -6.59
N HIS A 404 -12.46 -7.68 -7.84
CA HIS A 404 -13.69 -8.34 -8.23
C HIS A 404 -13.51 -9.03 -9.57
N LEU A 405 -14.07 -10.23 -9.68
CA LEU A 405 -14.13 -10.98 -10.93
C LEU A 405 -15.52 -11.55 -11.10
N ASP A 406 -15.99 -11.55 -12.35
CA ASP A 406 -17.17 -12.31 -12.72
C ASP A 406 -16.87 -13.81 -12.61
N VAL A 407 -17.87 -14.57 -12.16
CA VAL A 407 -17.77 -16.04 -12.04
C VAL A 407 -17.94 -16.66 -13.43
N PRO A 408 -16.92 -17.35 -13.98
CA PRO A 408 -17.07 -18.06 -15.26
C PRO A 408 -17.87 -19.35 -15.00
N PHE A 409 -19.18 -19.23 -15.10
CA PHE A 409 -20.13 -20.31 -14.85
C PHE A 409 -21.07 -20.44 -16.04
N ASP A 410 -21.06 -21.60 -16.68
CA ASP A 410 -21.94 -21.94 -17.79
C ASP A 410 -22.86 -23.11 -17.44
N THR A 411 -23.95 -23.22 -18.20
CA THR A 411 -24.90 -24.33 -18.08
C THR A 411 -25.13 -24.97 -19.43
N LEU A 412 -25.19 -26.30 -19.48
CA LEU A 412 -25.51 -27.07 -20.67
C LEU A 412 -26.60 -28.09 -20.33
N ASP A 413 -27.60 -28.23 -21.20
CA ASP A 413 -28.65 -29.23 -21.03
C ASP A 413 -28.50 -30.35 -22.07
N LEU A 414 -28.21 -31.55 -21.60
CA LEU A 414 -28.13 -32.80 -22.37
C LEU A 414 -29.22 -33.80 -21.95
N SER A 415 -30.21 -33.38 -21.16
CA SER A 415 -31.26 -34.26 -20.63
C SER A 415 -32.16 -34.88 -21.70
N GLY A 416 -32.15 -34.34 -22.93
CA GLY A 416 -32.88 -34.87 -24.08
C GLY A 416 -32.16 -36.00 -24.84
N SER A 417 -30.90 -36.30 -24.50
CA SER A 417 -30.07 -37.31 -25.19
C SER A 417 -30.30 -38.72 -24.62
N ASP A 418 -30.26 -39.75 -25.47
CA ASP A 418 -30.19 -41.14 -25.00
C ASP A 418 -28.84 -41.40 -24.29
N GLU A 419 -28.72 -42.44 -23.46
CA GLU A 419 -27.54 -42.72 -22.64
C GLU A 419 -26.23 -42.82 -23.46
N THR A 420 -26.27 -43.46 -24.63
CA THR A 420 -25.08 -43.60 -25.49
C THR A 420 -24.68 -42.29 -26.18
N THR A 421 -25.66 -41.42 -26.42
CA THR A 421 -25.46 -40.09 -26.98
C THR A 421 -25.01 -39.10 -25.92
N LEU A 422 -25.55 -39.20 -24.71
CA LEU A 422 -25.16 -38.41 -23.56
C LEU A 422 -23.67 -38.57 -23.25
N ASP A 423 -23.17 -39.81 -23.14
CA ASP A 423 -21.76 -40.04 -22.82
C ASP A 423 -20.82 -39.52 -23.91
N ARG A 424 -21.22 -39.67 -25.18
CA ARG A 424 -20.46 -39.18 -26.33
C ARG A 424 -20.42 -37.65 -26.38
N GLU A 425 -21.56 -37.00 -26.17
CA GLU A 425 -21.69 -35.55 -26.16
C GLU A 425 -20.94 -34.96 -24.95
N PHE A 426 -21.10 -35.54 -23.77
CA PHE A 426 -20.37 -35.14 -22.58
C PHE A 426 -18.85 -35.28 -22.79
N ALA A 427 -18.37 -36.40 -23.33
CA ALA A 427 -16.96 -36.59 -23.63
C ALA A 427 -16.42 -35.57 -24.64
N ALA A 428 -17.22 -35.21 -25.67
CA ALA A 428 -16.86 -34.18 -26.64
C ALA A 428 -16.78 -32.79 -25.98
N VAL A 429 -17.73 -32.44 -25.10
CA VAL A 429 -17.72 -31.19 -24.33
C VAL A 429 -16.49 -31.13 -23.42
N MET A 430 -16.17 -32.21 -22.71
CA MET A 430 -14.98 -32.29 -21.85
C MET A 430 -13.68 -32.16 -22.65
N ALA A 431 -13.60 -32.75 -23.85
CA ALA A 431 -12.44 -32.60 -24.71
C ALA A 431 -12.28 -31.18 -25.25
N ALA A 432 -13.39 -30.54 -25.64
CA ALA A 432 -13.40 -29.15 -26.09
C ALA A 432 -13.00 -28.18 -24.98
N ASP A 433 -13.51 -28.41 -23.76
CA ASP A 433 -13.13 -27.64 -22.57
C ASP A 433 -11.62 -27.78 -22.29
N ARG A 434 -11.07 -29.00 -22.24
CA ARG A 434 -9.61 -29.20 -22.04
C ARG A 434 -8.74 -28.60 -23.14
N ALA A 435 -9.27 -28.46 -24.37
CA ALA A 435 -8.58 -27.78 -25.46
C ALA A 435 -8.55 -26.25 -25.29
N THR A 436 -9.42 -25.70 -24.44
CA THR A 436 -9.49 -24.27 -24.14
C THR A 436 -8.60 -23.96 -22.94
N ARG A 437 -7.38 -23.50 -23.22
CA ARG A 437 -6.40 -23.15 -22.18
C ARG A 437 -6.78 -21.90 -21.41
N PHE A 438 -6.19 -21.76 -20.22
CA PHE A 438 -6.14 -20.48 -19.54
C PHE A 438 -4.91 -19.70 -20.01
N ASP A 439 -5.05 -18.39 -20.17
CA ASP A 439 -3.91 -17.48 -20.20
C ASP A 439 -3.55 -17.15 -18.75
N PRO A 440 -2.36 -17.53 -18.23
CA PRO A 440 -1.98 -17.23 -16.86
C PRO A 440 -2.09 -15.76 -16.49
N ALA A 441 -1.93 -14.85 -17.46
CA ALA A 441 -2.03 -13.41 -17.25
C ALA A 441 -3.46 -12.87 -17.22
N GLN A 442 -4.48 -13.72 -17.30
CA GLN A 442 -5.91 -13.37 -17.28
C GLN A 442 -6.65 -14.17 -16.20
N ALA A 443 -6.98 -13.51 -15.09
CA ALA A 443 -7.80 -14.10 -14.04
C ALA A 443 -9.29 -14.15 -14.46
N PRO A 444 -10.09 -15.10 -13.92
CA PRO A 444 -9.66 -16.21 -13.05
C PRO A 444 -9.20 -17.44 -13.86
N LEU A 445 -8.23 -18.19 -13.34
CA LEU A 445 -7.78 -19.46 -13.95
C LEU A 445 -8.63 -20.67 -13.48
N ILE A 446 -9.93 -20.45 -13.26
CA ILE A 446 -10.92 -21.45 -12.87
C ILE A 446 -12.26 -21.13 -13.55
N ARG A 447 -12.95 -22.17 -14.02
CA ARG A 447 -14.30 -22.06 -14.60
C ARG A 447 -15.16 -23.28 -14.26
N TRP A 448 -16.47 -23.08 -14.30
CA TRP A 448 -17.46 -24.08 -13.97
C TRP A 448 -18.46 -24.29 -15.11
N LEU A 449 -18.82 -25.55 -15.34
CA LEU A 449 -19.88 -25.93 -16.27
C LEU A 449 -20.84 -26.90 -15.57
N LEU A 450 -22.10 -26.48 -15.41
CA LEU A 450 -23.16 -27.37 -14.93
C LEU A 450 -23.87 -28.02 -16.11
N VAL A 451 -23.70 -29.33 -16.26
CA VAL A 451 -24.37 -30.12 -17.29
C VAL A 451 -25.58 -30.83 -16.68
N THR A 452 -26.77 -30.54 -17.16
CA THR A 452 -27.99 -31.30 -16.83
C THR A 452 -28.05 -32.54 -17.71
N THR A 453 -28.07 -33.72 -17.10
CA THR A 453 -28.04 -35.02 -17.79
C THR A 453 -29.37 -35.77 -17.69
N GLY A 454 -30.28 -35.32 -16.83
CA GLY A 454 -31.62 -35.85 -16.64
C GLY A 454 -32.38 -35.03 -15.60
N PRO A 455 -33.64 -35.41 -15.25
CA PRO A 455 -34.50 -34.63 -14.36
C PRO A 455 -33.92 -34.41 -12.95
N ASP A 456 -33.17 -35.39 -12.43
CA ASP A 456 -32.55 -35.36 -11.09
C ASP A 456 -31.06 -35.73 -11.17
N SER A 457 -30.42 -35.49 -12.31
CA SER A 457 -29.03 -35.88 -12.56
C SER A 457 -28.26 -34.77 -13.25
N HIS A 458 -27.21 -34.28 -12.59
CA HIS A 458 -26.35 -33.23 -13.10
C HIS A 458 -24.88 -33.60 -12.94
N ARG A 459 -24.02 -33.04 -13.79
CA ARG A 459 -22.57 -33.11 -13.67
C ARG A 459 -22.04 -31.68 -13.56
N LEU A 460 -21.46 -31.33 -12.41
CA LEU A 460 -20.74 -30.07 -12.24
C LEU A 460 -19.28 -30.30 -12.60
N VAL A 461 -18.81 -29.65 -13.66
CA VAL A 461 -17.43 -29.71 -14.09
C VAL A 461 -16.73 -28.46 -13.57
N MET A 462 -15.61 -28.66 -12.90
CA MET A 462 -14.70 -27.60 -12.46
C MET A 462 -13.38 -27.78 -13.20
N THR A 463 -13.02 -26.79 -13.99
CA THR A 463 -11.75 -26.77 -14.72
C THR A 463 -10.89 -25.65 -14.18
N ASN A 464 -9.66 -25.93 -13.77
CA ASN A 464 -8.75 -24.94 -13.20
C ASN A 464 -7.29 -25.18 -13.64
N HIS A 465 -6.46 -24.17 -13.48
CA HIS A 465 -5.01 -24.30 -13.62
C HIS A 465 -4.35 -24.63 -12.27
N HIS A 466 -3.31 -25.47 -12.27
CA HIS A 466 -2.54 -25.84 -11.06
C HIS A 466 -1.77 -24.68 -10.41
N LEU A 467 -1.71 -23.52 -11.07
CA LEU A 467 -1.20 -22.29 -10.46
C LEU A 467 -2.08 -21.81 -9.30
N LEU A 468 -3.38 -22.13 -9.34
CA LEU A 468 -4.35 -21.76 -8.31
C LEU A 468 -4.51 -22.80 -7.20
N LEU A 469 -4.50 -24.07 -7.56
CA LEU A 469 -4.92 -25.16 -6.68
C LEU A 469 -4.00 -26.36 -6.82
N ASP A 470 -3.83 -27.07 -5.71
CA ASP A 470 -3.18 -28.36 -5.61
C ASP A 470 -4.16 -29.46 -5.17
N GLY A 471 -3.66 -30.68 -5.03
CA GLY A 471 -4.48 -31.82 -4.59
C GLY A 471 -5.01 -31.71 -3.16
N TRP A 472 -4.43 -30.86 -2.30
CA TRP A 472 -4.84 -30.70 -0.90
C TRP A 472 -5.89 -29.61 -0.72
N SER A 473 -5.77 -28.53 -1.48
CA SER A 473 -6.71 -27.41 -1.49
C SER A 473 -8.01 -27.74 -2.22
N THR A 474 -7.97 -28.62 -3.23
CA THR A 474 -9.16 -28.97 -4.04
C THR A 474 -10.33 -29.50 -3.19
N PRO A 475 -10.17 -30.53 -2.31
CA PRO A 475 -11.27 -31.01 -1.47
C PRO A 475 -11.80 -29.96 -0.48
N LEU A 476 -10.94 -29.07 0.02
CA LEU A 476 -11.32 -27.99 0.93
C LEU A 476 -12.21 -26.98 0.20
N LEU A 477 -11.80 -26.58 -1.01
CA LEU A 477 -12.54 -25.66 -1.85
C LEU A 477 -13.94 -26.19 -2.19
N LEU A 478 -14.04 -27.48 -2.55
CA LEU A 478 -15.32 -28.13 -2.85
C LEU A 478 -16.24 -28.19 -1.63
N LYS A 479 -15.68 -28.47 -0.45
CA LYS A 479 -16.45 -28.45 0.80
C LYS A 479 -17.05 -27.06 1.04
N GLU A 480 -16.28 -25.99 0.85
CA GLU A 480 -16.78 -24.62 0.99
C GLU A 480 -17.86 -24.30 -0.06
N LEU A 481 -17.66 -24.68 -1.32
CA LEU A 481 -18.66 -24.50 -2.38
C LEU A 481 -20.00 -25.16 -2.01
N LEU A 482 -19.99 -26.37 -1.47
CA LEU A 482 -21.20 -27.09 -1.06
C LEU A 482 -21.88 -26.43 0.16
N VAL A 483 -21.10 -25.93 1.12
CA VAL A 483 -21.64 -25.16 2.26
C VAL A 483 -22.31 -23.89 1.75
N LEU A 484 -21.62 -23.11 0.92
CA LEU A 484 -22.13 -21.87 0.33
C LEU A 484 -23.37 -22.12 -0.54
N TYR A 485 -23.42 -23.24 -1.26
CA TYR A 485 -24.61 -23.63 -2.00
C TYR A 485 -25.81 -23.89 -1.06
N ALA A 486 -25.58 -24.59 0.05
CA ALA A 486 -26.62 -24.89 1.03
C ALA A 486 -27.12 -23.64 1.78
N THR A 487 -26.25 -22.66 1.99
CA THR A 487 -26.55 -21.40 2.70
C THR A 487 -26.89 -20.24 1.77
N ASP A 488 -27.02 -20.49 0.46
CA ASP A 488 -27.32 -19.48 -0.56
C ASP A 488 -26.32 -18.31 -0.60
N GLY A 489 -25.03 -18.62 -0.41
CA GLY A 489 -23.93 -17.66 -0.43
C GLY A 489 -23.60 -17.04 0.94
N ASP A 490 -24.34 -17.37 2.00
CA ASP A 490 -23.99 -16.93 3.35
C ASP A 490 -22.74 -17.69 3.87
N ASP A 491 -21.65 -16.97 4.07
CA ASP A 491 -20.36 -17.49 4.49
C ASP A 491 -20.10 -17.43 6.01
N THR A 492 -21.08 -16.98 6.80
CA THR A 492 -20.95 -16.82 8.26
C THR A 492 -20.57 -18.11 9.00
N MET A 493 -20.92 -19.26 8.43
CA MET A 493 -20.62 -20.59 8.99
C MET A 493 -19.23 -21.11 8.59
N LEU A 494 -18.55 -20.47 7.64
CA LEU A 494 -17.22 -20.86 7.22
C LEU A 494 -16.15 -20.26 8.14
N PRO A 495 -15.09 -21.02 8.48
CA PRO A 495 -13.98 -20.48 9.26
C PRO A 495 -13.29 -19.36 8.49
N ARG A 496 -12.62 -18.42 9.17
CA ARG A 496 -11.85 -17.36 8.50
C ARG A 496 -10.79 -17.98 7.57
N SER A 497 -10.79 -17.55 6.30
CA SER A 497 -9.73 -17.94 5.35
C SER A 497 -8.40 -17.35 5.79
N ARG A 498 -7.33 -18.17 5.78
CA ARG A 498 -5.97 -17.70 6.06
C ARG A 498 -5.39 -17.10 4.78
N SER A 499 -4.68 -15.99 4.91
CA SER A 499 -4.14 -15.31 3.73
C SER A 499 -2.99 -16.10 3.12
N TYR A 500 -3.04 -16.34 1.81
CA TYR A 500 -1.89 -16.88 1.07
C TYR A 500 -0.71 -15.92 1.10
N ARG A 501 -0.98 -14.61 1.22
CA ARG A 501 0.02 -13.55 1.44
C ARG A 501 0.93 -13.84 2.64
N ASP A 502 0.38 -14.35 3.74
CA ASP A 502 1.16 -14.66 4.95
C ASP A 502 2.14 -15.81 4.72
N PHE A 503 1.74 -16.80 3.91
CA PHE A 503 2.62 -17.89 3.49
C PHE A 503 3.73 -17.37 2.57
N LEU A 504 3.44 -16.44 1.66
CA LEU A 504 4.42 -15.81 0.78
C LEU A 504 5.39 -14.89 1.56
N ALA A 505 4.92 -14.21 2.59
CA ALA A 505 5.77 -13.47 3.52
C ALA A 505 6.72 -14.43 4.25
N TRP A 506 6.17 -15.49 4.85
CA TRP A 506 6.95 -16.48 5.58
C TRP A 506 8.00 -17.17 4.69
N ILE A 507 7.65 -17.54 3.45
CA ILE A 507 8.61 -18.20 2.54
C ILE A 507 9.73 -17.24 2.11
N GLY A 508 9.43 -15.94 1.97
CA GLY A 508 10.42 -14.90 1.65
C GLY A 508 11.45 -14.66 2.76
N GLU A 509 11.10 -14.98 4.02
CA GLU A 509 12.01 -14.90 5.17
C GLU A 509 12.95 -16.13 5.29
N GLN A 510 12.75 -17.18 4.49
CA GLN A 510 13.54 -18.41 4.60
C GLN A 510 14.90 -18.28 3.88
N ASP A 511 15.93 -18.89 4.47
CA ASP A 511 17.26 -18.97 3.86
C ASP A 511 17.27 -20.00 2.71
N ILE A 512 17.45 -19.47 1.50
CA ILE A 512 17.51 -20.25 0.26
C ILE A 512 18.72 -21.19 0.27
N GLU A 513 19.88 -20.79 0.78
CA GLU A 513 21.09 -21.63 0.80
C GLU A 513 20.88 -22.83 1.72
N THR A 514 20.34 -22.59 2.93
CA THR A 514 20.00 -23.67 3.87
C THR A 514 18.98 -24.65 3.27
N SER A 515 17.98 -24.15 2.55
CA SER A 515 16.98 -24.99 1.85
C SER A 515 17.62 -25.84 0.75
N LEU A 516 18.46 -25.23 -0.10
CA LEU A 516 19.19 -25.92 -1.16
C LEU A 516 20.12 -27.00 -0.60
N ASP A 517 20.85 -26.72 0.48
CA ASP A 517 21.70 -27.69 1.15
C ASP A 517 20.92 -28.89 1.70
N ALA A 518 19.72 -28.65 2.24
CA ALA A 518 18.85 -29.72 2.70
C ALA A 518 18.42 -30.63 1.55
N TRP A 519 18.01 -30.07 0.41
CA TRP A 519 17.65 -30.83 -0.78
C TRP A 519 18.85 -31.54 -1.41
N ALA A 520 20.01 -30.89 -1.48
CA ALA A 520 21.24 -31.49 -1.97
C ALA A 520 21.62 -32.72 -1.14
N ARG A 521 21.49 -32.65 0.19
CA ARG A 521 21.68 -33.81 1.08
C ARG A 521 20.62 -34.89 0.88
N ALA A 522 19.35 -34.50 0.70
CA ALA A 522 18.27 -35.46 0.49
C ALA A 522 18.42 -36.25 -0.82
N PHE A 523 18.99 -35.61 -1.85
CA PHE A 523 19.29 -36.22 -3.14
C PHE A 523 20.76 -36.67 -3.29
N ASP A 524 21.53 -36.70 -2.20
CA ASP A 524 22.91 -37.19 -2.24
C ASP A 524 22.95 -38.66 -2.67
N GLY A 525 23.82 -38.96 -3.64
CA GLY A 525 23.88 -40.27 -4.30
C GLY A 525 22.93 -40.47 -5.48
N ALA A 526 22.04 -39.53 -5.80
CA ALA A 526 21.28 -39.55 -7.05
C ALA A 526 22.18 -39.11 -8.22
N THR A 527 22.68 -40.06 -9.00
CA THR A 527 23.58 -39.79 -10.15
C THR A 527 22.84 -39.61 -11.48
N GLU A 528 21.57 -39.96 -11.52
CA GLU A 528 20.70 -39.85 -12.69
C GLU A 528 19.26 -39.52 -12.24
N PRO A 529 18.42 -38.95 -13.12
CA PRO A 529 17.00 -38.73 -12.80
C PRO A 529 16.32 -40.04 -12.43
N THR A 530 15.65 -40.07 -11.28
CA THR A 530 14.84 -41.23 -10.86
C THR A 530 13.62 -41.34 -11.77
N LEU A 531 13.70 -42.20 -12.79
CA LEU A 531 12.58 -42.48 -13.67
C LEU A 531 11.49 -43.22 -12.89
N VAL A 532 10.35 -42.55 -12.69
CA VAL A 532 9.16 -43.17 -12.06
C VAL A 532 8.46 -44.14 -13.04
N SER A 533 8.75 -44.02 -14.34
CA SER A 533 8.32 -44.98 -15.37
C SER A 533 9.23 -44.93 -16.61
N ASP A 534 9.16 -45.97 -17.46
CA ASP A 534 9.93 -46.07 -18.70
C ASP A 534 9.61 -44.92 -19.69
N LEU A 535 10.68 -44.34 -20.26
CA LEU A 535 10.64 -43.24 -21.24
C LEU A 535 9.81 -43.53 -22.50
N ASP A 536 9.56 -44.81 -22.82
CA ASP A 536 8.85 -45.23 -24.03
C ASP A 536 7.31 -45.10 -23.95
N SER A 537 6.77 -44.74 -22.80
CA SER A 537 5.34 -44.39 -22.65
C SER A 537 5.03 -42.95 -23.12
N ALA A 538 6.05 -42.10 -23.30
CA ALA A 538 5.97 -40.64 -23.42
C ALA A 538 5.53 -40.07 -24.80
N ARG A 539 4.86 -40.83 -25.66
CA ARG A 539 4.26 -40.27 -26.90
C ARG A 539 2.78 -40.55 -27.12
N ARG A 540 2.13 -41.19 -26.16
CA ARG A 540 0.68 -41.29 -26.18
C ARG A 540 0.21 -41.09 -24.75
N TYR A 541 -0.37 -39.93 -24.48
CA TYR A 541 -1.46 -39.83 -23.51
C TYR A 541 -2.54 -40.81 -24.00
N ARG A 542 -2.39 -42.11 -23.71
CA ARG A 542 -3.44 -43.10 -23.94
C ARG A 542 -4.29 -43.02 -22.70
N GLU A 543 -5.51 -42.53 -22.90
CA GLU A 543 -6.69 -42.69 -22.05
C GLU A 543 -6.39 -42.77 -20.55
N SER A 544 -6.77 -41.73 -19.81
CA SER A 544 -6.99 -41.86 -18.36
C SER A 544 -7.82 -43.12 -18.13
N ARG A 545 -7.27 -44.09 -17.40
CA ARG A 545 -7.97 -45.31 -17.01
C ARG A 545 -8.23 -45.23 -15.52
N ASP A 546 -9.48 -45.40 -15.13
CA ASP A 546 -9.83 -45.55 -13.72
C ASP A 546 -9.26 -46.90 -13.24
N VAL A 547 -8.28 -46.83 -12.35
CA VAL A 547 -7.76 -48.00 -11.64
C VAL A 547 -8.40 -47.99 -10.26
N CYS A 548 -9.52 -48.68 -10.13
CA CYS A 548 -10.13 -48.91 -8.82
C CYS A 548 -9.43 -50.09 -8.15
N ALA A 549 -8.84 -49.86 -6.98
CA ALA A 549 -8.31 -50.89 -6.11
C ALA A 549 -9.06 -50.79 -4.76
N ASP A 550 -9.84 -51.81 -4.44
CA ASP A 550 -10.45 -51.95 -3.13
C ASP A 550 -9.41 -52.55 -2.17
N PHE A 551 -8.91 -51.73 -1.25
CA PHE A 551 -8.02 -52.22 -0.21
C PHE A 551 -8.82 -52.91 0.88
N GLY A 552 -8.43 -54.15 1.21
CA GLY A 552 -9.03 -54.93 2.29
C GLY A 552 -8.64 -54.40 3.67
N VAL A 553 -9.33 -54.90 4.71
CA VAL A 553 -9.04 -54.58 6.12
C VAL A 553 -7.60 -54.93 6.52
N GLU A 554 -6.97 -55.92 5.87
CA GLU A 554 -5.57 -56.29 6.11
C GLU A 554 -4.57 -55.34 5.45
N GLU A 555 -4.96 -54.59 4.42
CA GLU A 555 -4.09 -53.67 3.69
C GLU A 555 -4.20 -52.22 4.23
N THR A 556 -5.24 -51.95 5.01
CA THR A 556 -5.54 -50.65 5.64
C THR A 556 -5.34 -50.63 7.16
N ALA A 557 -4.99 -51.77 7.77
CA ALA A 557 -4.58 -51.90 9.16
C ALA A 557 -3.06 -51.78 9.29
#